data_AF-A0A967DCV8-F1
#
_entry.id   AF-A0A967DCV8-F1
#
_cell.length_a   1.000
_cell.length_b   1.000
_cell.length_c   1.000
_cell.angle_alpha   90.00
_cell.angle_beta   90.00
_cell.angle_gamma   90.00
#
_symmetry.space_group_name_H-M   'P 1'
#
loop_
_entity.id
_entity.type
_entity.pdbx_description
1 polymer ?
#
loop_
_entity_poly.entity_id
_entity_poly.type
_entity_poly.pdbx_seq_one_letter_code
_entity_poly.pdbx_strand_id
1 'polypeptide(L)' 'MKKPELAKTIALETGVATAAAADAMDSAVNRLLRMLRSGQPAHLPGLGSILPGRKWTFRQEKHER' A
#
# COMPACT_ATOMS: atom_id res chain seq x y z
N MET A 1 2.87 12.56 2.89
CA MET A 1 2.06 12.28 1.69
C MET A 1 0.85 11.45 2.09
N LYS A 2 -0.35 11.88 1.72
CA LYS A 2 -1.59 11.14 1.95
C LYS A 2 -1.90 10.26 0.73
N LYS A 3 -2.71 9.21 0.92
CA LYS A 3 -3.18 8.32 -0.15
C LYS A 3 -3.68 9.02 -1.44
N PRO A 4 -4.52 10.07 -1.39
CA PRO A 4 -4.99 10.74 -2.61
C PRO A 4 -3.88 11.46 -3.39
N GLU A 5 -2.86 11.98 -2.70
CA GLU A 5 -1.72 12.65 -3.35
C GLU A 5 -0.90 11.63 -4.13
N LEU A 6 -0.63 10.47 -3.53
CA LEU A 6 0.10 9.39 -4.18
C LEU A 6 -0.70 8.79 -5.34
N ALA A 7 -2.02 8.60 -5.20
CA ALA A 7 -2.87 8.16 -6.29
C ALA A 7 -2.89 9.14 -7.47
N LYS A 8 -2.86 10.45 -7.18
CA LYS A 8 -2.77 11.49 -8.22
C LYS A 8 -1.43 11.43 -8.95
N THR A 9 -0.31 11.27 -8.24
CA THR A 9 1.01 11.10 -8.87
C THR A 9 1.05 9.88 -9.77
N ILE A 10 0.56 8.72 -9.29
CA ILE A 10 0.52 7.49 -10.08
C ILE A 10 -0.36 7.67 -11.32
N ALA A 11 -1.53 8.30 -11.17
CA ALA A 11 -2.43 8.60 -12.29
C ALA A 11 -1.75 9.45 -13.37
N LEU A 12 -0.97 10.46 -12.96
CA LEU A 12 -0.23 11.32 -13.88
C LEU A 12 0.90 10.57 -14.59
N GLU A 13 1.65 9.72 -13.88
CA GLU A 13 2.78 8.97 -14.44
C GLU A 13 2.33 7.83 -15.37
N THR A 14 1.18 7.22 -15.10
CA THR A 14 0.68 6.04 -15.82
C THR A 14 -0.44 6.35 -16.82
N GLY A 15 -0.96 7.58 -16.82
CA GLY A 15 -2.07 8.00 -17.70
C GLY A 15 -3.43 7.39 -17.36
N VAL A 16 -3.58 6.77 -16.17
CA VAL A 16 -4.84 6.16 -15.73
C VAL A 16 -5.68 7.13 -14.90
N ALA A 17 -6.98 6.89 -14.79
CA ALA A 17 -7.86 7.67 -13.93
C ALA A 17 -7.43 7.60 -12.45
N THR A 18 -7.55 8.70 -11.71
CA THR A 18 -7.16 8.76 -10.29
C THR A 18 -7.88 7.74 -9.41
N ALA A 19 -9.16 7.46 -9.70
CA ALA A 19 -9.92 6.42 -9.00
C ALA A 19 -9.29 5.03 -9.24
N ALA A 20 -8.97 4.70 -10.48
CA ALA A 20 -8.32 3.44 -10.84
C ALA A 20 -6.92 3.31 -10.19
N ALA A 21 -6.16 4.41 -10.11
CA ALA A 21 -4.87 4.43 -9.42
C ALA A 21 -5.01 4.18 -7.91
N ALA A 22 -6.05 4.76 -7.28
CA ALA A 22 -6.33 4.53 -5.87
C ALA A 22 -6.74 3.07 -5.59
N ASP A 23 -7.60 2.50 -6.45
CA ASP A 23 -8.04 1.10 -6.33
C ASP A 23 -6.89 0.11 -6.53
N ALA A 24 -6.01 0.39 -7.49
CA ALA A 24 -4.81 -0.42 -7.72
C ALA A 24 -3.88 -0.40 -6.51
N MET A 25 -3.68 0.77 -5.89
CA MET A 25 -2.90 0.91 -4.67
C MET A 25 -3.50 0.11 -3.52
N ASP A 26 -4.80 0.24 -3.27
CA ASP A 26 -5.49 -0.51 -2.23
C ASP A 26 -5.36 -2.01 -2.42
N SER A 27 -5.51 -2.47 -3.66
CA SER A 27 -5.39 -3.88 -4.02
C SER A 27 -3.98 -4.41 -3.76
N ALA A 28 -2.95 -3.64 -4.10
CA ALA A 28 -1.55 -3.99 -3.85
C ALA A 28 -1.26 -4.07 -2.35
N VAL A 29 -1.66 -3.07 -1.56
CA VAL A 29 -1.47 -3.06 -0.10
C VAL A 29 -2.20 -4.24 0.55
N ASN A 30 -3.46 -4.48 0.18
CA ASN A 30 -4.23 -5.61 0.71
C ASN A 30 -3.60 -6.96 0.36
N ARG A 31 -2.99 -7.10 -0.82
CA ARG A 31 -2.26 -8.32 -1.19
C ARG A 31 -1.05 -8.55 -0.29
N LEU A 32 -0.23 -7.52 -0.06
CA LEU A 32 0.93 -7.61 0.83
C LEU A 32 0.49 -7.98 2.25
N LEU A 33 -0.55 -7.33 2.78
CA LEU A 33 -1.09 -7.63 4.11
C LEU A 33 -1.60 -9.07 4.23
N ARG A 34 -2.28 -9.60 3.19
CA ARG A 34 -2.72 -10.99 3.17
C ARG A 34 -1.55 -11.97 3.24
N MET A 35 -0.48 -11.73 2.47
CA MET A 35 0.73 -12.56 2.50
C MET A 35 1.37 -12.55 3.89
N LEU A 36 1.52 -11.38 4.51
CA LEU A 36 2.12 -11.28 5.84
C LEU A 36 1.28 -11.95 6.91
N ARG A 37 -0.05 -11.83 6.84
CA ARG A 37 -0.98 -12.50 7.77
C ARG A 37 -0.94 -14.02 7.63
N SER A 38 -0.67 -14.55 6.45
CA SER A 38 -0.51 -15.99 6.23
C SER A 38 0.89 -16.52 6.56
N GLY A 39 1.76 -15.68 7.14
CA GLY A 39 3.13 -16.07 7.47
C GLY A 39 4.05 -16.16 6.25
N GLN A 40 3.69 -15.50 5.14
CA GLN A 40 4.50 -15.44 3.93
C GLN A 40 5.24 -14.09 3.82
N PRO A 41 6.53 -14.08 3.44
CA PRO A 41 7.25 -12.86 3.07
C PRO A 41 6.57 -12.13 1.90
N ALA A 42 6.51 -10.80 1.97
CA ALA A 42 5.94 -9.96 0.91
C ALA A 42 7.04 -9.09 0.28
N HIS A 43 7.29 -9.27 -1.02
CA HIS A 43 8.35 -8.56 -1.74
C HIS A 43 7.84 -7.23 -2.34
N LEU A 44 8.57 -6.14 -2.10
CA LEU A 44 8.33 -4.82 -2.67
C LEU A 44 9.50 -4.48 -3.61
N PRO A 45 9.27 -4.49 -4.94
CA PRO A 45 10.31 -4.19 -5.92
C PRO A 45 10.99 -2.85 -5.64
N GLY A 46 12.33 -2.84 -5.65
CA GLY A 46 13.13 -1.63 -5.39
C GLY A 46 13.17 -1.16 -3.93
N LEU A 47 12.44 -1.79 -3.01
CA LEU A 47 12.40 -1.41 -1.58
C LEU A 47 12.87 -2.53 -0.64
N GLY A 48 12.65 -3.80 -1.00
CA GLY A 48 13.07 -4.98 -0.23
C GLY A 48 11.93 -5.94 0.08
N SER A 49 12.10 -6.78 1.09
CA SER A 49 11.10 -7.79 1.48
C SER A 49 10.62 -7.56 2.91
N ILE A 50 9.32 -7.61 3.10
CA ILE A 50 8.66 -7.56 4.40
C ILE A 50 8.51 -8.98 4.92
N LEU A 51 9.06 -9.26 6.11
CA LEU A 51 9.03 -10.59 6.72
C LEU A 51 7.89 -10.71 7.76
N PRO A 52 7.15 -11.83 7.79
CA PRO A 52 6.17 -12.12 8.81
C PRO A 52 6.86 -12.38 10.16
N GLY A 53 6.32 -11.87 11.28
CA GLY A 53 6.98 -12.02 12.59
C GLY A 53 6.32 -11.24 13.74
N ARG A 54 6.82 -11.47 14.97
CA ARG A 54 6.11 -11.14 16.22
C ARG A 54 5.96 -9.66 16.59
N LYS A 55 6.67 -8.70 16.00
CA LYS A 55 6.33 -7.29 16.25
C LYS A 55 6.40 -6.40 15.01
N TRP A 56 5.27 -6.37 14.30
CA TRP A 56 4.83 -5.21 13.53
C TRP A 56 3.80 -4.46 14.38
N THR A 57 4.03 -3.16 14.63
CA THR A 57 3.02 -2.29 15.25
C THR A 57 2.79 -1.10 14.34
N PHE A 58 1.62 -1.07 13.69
CA PHE A 58 1.16 0.04 12.86
C PHE A 58 0.00 0.73 13.58
N ARG A 59 0.12 2.04 13.82
CA ARG A 59 -0.96 2.87 14.38
C ARG A 59 -1.03 4.16 13.58
N GLN A 60 -2.09 4.32 12.83
CA GLN A 60 -2.44 5.57 12.16
C GLN A 60 -3.91 5.84 12.45
N GLU A 61 -4.24 7.03 12.98
CA GLU A 61 -5.53 7.75 12.96
C GLU A 61 -5.48 8.90 13.99
N LYS A 62 -6.06 10.09 13.77
CA LYS A 62 -7.47 10.34 13.42
C LYS A 62 -7.63 11.38 12.31
N HIS A 63 -8.68 11.16 11.52
CA HIS A 63 -9.13 12.05 10.45
C HIS A 63 -10.05 13.13 11.05
N GLU A 64 -9.62 14.39 11.04
CA GLU A 64 -10.53 15.54 11.04
C GLU A 64 -10.50 16.19 9.67
N ARG A 65 -11.68 16.64 9.26
CA ARG A 65 -12.09 17.01 7.90
C ARG A 65 -11.22 18.08 7.27
#